data_AF-A0A964F0Q4-F1
#
_entry.id   AF-A0A964F0Q4-F1
#
_cell.length_a   1.000
_cell.length_b   1.000
_cell.length_c   1.000
_cell.angle_alpha   90.00
_cell.angle_beta   90.00
_cell.angle_gamma   90.00
#
_symmetry.space_group_name_H-M   'P 1'
#
loop_
_entity.id
_entity.type
_entity.pdbx_description
1 polymer ?
#
loop_
_entity_poly.entity_id
_entity_poly.type
_entity_poly.pdbx_seq_one_letter_code
_entity_poly.pdbx_strand_id
1 'polypeptide(L)'
;MIRLLLPFSVLVACNAFRSCFTPGIPDPPDPDDTAETGETGETAETGETAETAPAPPCDQPEVEPNYNESTATPIEMEYWACGVFMSDASVDFDVFSFTVDTPAWIEINVDAVERGSAANPVMTIESSRGLAAASERGPDSNDPYLLVPVPEADDWLIRLTDAYQGSSEEHTYRVMASEAKAPVEWTEVEVADHDEITEAQEITEGMVILGTLDSATDFDWYYFRTPPGKSEVTVDVDAHSYGSPLLSRLQLYYLEQDSDGEWVERYQATIDESPDSSSLDPKMIRSSEGDEDWYFKLRYRPDQRYGALYWYTLTVSVEEVTEE
;
A
#
# COMPACT_ATOMS: atom_id res chain seq x y z
N MET A 1 43.92 40.27 -3.89
CA MET A 1 43.34 39.20 -3.05
C MET A 1 42.29 38.50 -3.87
N ILE A 2 42.62 37.34 -4.44
CA ILE A 2 41.70 36.49 -5.20
C ILE A 2 41.35 35.32 -4.28
N ARG A 3 40.08 35.20 -3.87
CA ARG A 3 39.58 34.06 -3.09
C ARG A 3 39.19 32.96 -4.07
N LEU A 4 39.94 31.86 -4.02
CA LEU A 4 39.65 30.61 -4.70
C LEU A 4 38.54 29.89 -3.89
N LEU A 5 37.39 29.64 -4.50
CA LEU A 5 36.33 28.79 -3.96
C LEU A 5 36.53 27.38 -4.53
N LEU A 6 36.79 26.41 -3.65
CA LEU A 6 36.76 24.99 -3.97
C LEU A 6 35.30 24.50 -3.95
N PRO A 7 34.84 23.71 -4.94
CA PRO A 7 33.58 23.01 -4.84
C PRO A 7 33.70 21.84 -3.86
N PHE A 8 32.75 21.76 -2.94
CA PHE A 8 32.55 20.65 -2.02
C PHE A 8 31.84 19.54 -2.80
N SER A 9 32.58 18.53 -3.26
CA SER A 9 32.00 17.32 -3.83
C SER A 9 31.47 16.44 -2.71
N VAL A 10 30.15 16.38 -2.57
CA VAL A 10 29.47 15.36 -1.75
C VAL A 10 29.43 14.07 -2.58
N LEU A 11 30.31 13.14 -2.24
CA LEU A 11 30.24 11.75 -2.71
C LEU A 11 29.15 11.05 -1.89
N VAL A 12 27.94 10.93 -2.47
CA VAL A 12 26.93 9.99 -1.98
C VAL A 12 27.35 8.60 -2.44
N ALA A 13 27.93 7.83 -1.54
CA ALA A 13 28.14 6.40 -1.76
C ALA A 13 26.79 5.68 -1.55
N CYS A 14 25.97 5.61 -2.59
CA CYS A 14 24.91 4.60 -2.69
C CYS A 14 25.56 3.31 -3.15
N ASN A 15 25.70 2.32 -2.26
CA ASN A 15 25.81 0.89 -2.58
C ASN A 15 26.06 0.12 -1.27
N ALA A 16 25.03 -0.60 -0.77
CA ALA A 16 25.14 -1.86 0.00
C ALA A 16 23.86 -2.29 0.75
N PHE A 17 22.69 -1.66 0.55
CA PHE A 17 21.42 -2.19 1.09
C PHE A 17 20.56 -2.75 -0.05
N ARG A 18 21.02 -3.85 -0.67
CA ARG A 18 20.04 -4.85 -1.12
C ARG A 18 19.63 -5.55 0.16
N SER A 19 18.52 -5.11 0.76
CA SER A 19 17.82 -5.94 1.73
C SER A 19 17.57 -7.28 1.02
N CYS A 20 18.01 -8.40 1.58
CA CYS A 20 17.71 -9.74 1.02
C CYS A 20 16.25 -10.15 1.30
N PHE A 21 15.39 -9.17 1.57
CA PHE A 21 14.01 -9.36 1.91
C PHE A 21 13.17 -8.88 0.73
N THR A 22 12.69 -9.84 -0.03
CA THR A 22 11.55 -9.67 -0.92
C THR A 22 10.33 -9.71 0.00
N PRO A 23 9.55 -8.63 0.15
CA PRO A 23 8.21 -8.65 0.73
C PRO A 23 7.43 -9.82 0.11
N GLY A 24 7.33 -10.90 0.87
CA GLY A 24 6.55 -12.05 0.46
C GLY A 24 5.07 -11.72 0.58
N ILE A 25 4.28 -12.20 -0.37
CA ILE A 25 2.84 -12.29 -0.19
C ILE A 25 2.60 -13.49 0.73
N PRO A 26 1.78 -13.36 1.78
CA PRO A 26 1.34 -14.52 2.56
C PRO A 26 0.78 -15.58 1.61
N ASP A 27 1.13 -16.84 1.84
CA ASP A 27 0.53 -17.93 1.08
C ASP A 27 -1.01 -17.85 1.19
N PRO A 28 -1.75 -18.13 0.10
CA PRO A 28 -3.20 -18.18 0.19
C PRO A 28 -3.61 -19.19 1.28
N PRO A 29 -4.62 -18.88 2.09
CA PRO A 29 -5.05 -19.79 3.15
C PRO A 29 -5.40 -21.15 2.54
N ASP A 30 -4.93 -22.23 3.15
CA ASP A 30 -5.25 -23.59 2.71
C ASP A 30 -6.78 -23.73 2.68
N PRO A 31 -7.41 -24.15 1.57
CA PRO A 31 -8.87 -24.32 1.51
C PRO A 31 -9.43 -25.27 2.57
N ASP A 32 -8.59 -26.10 3.20
CA ASP A 32 -8.98 -26.99 4.31
C ASP A 32 -8.88 -26.33 5.71
N ASP A 33 -8.25 -25.15 5.84
CA ASP A 33 -8.18 -24.38 7.10
C ASP A 33 -9.45 -23.53 7.30
N THR A 34 -10.57 -24.22 7.52
CA THR A 34 -11.73 -23.58 8.13
C THR A 34 -11.46 -23.45 9.63
N ALA A 35 -10.92 -22.29 10.02
CA ALA A 35 -10.78 -21.93 11.43
C ALA A 35 -12.15 -21.97 12.12
N GLU A 36 -12.38 -23.02 12.92
CA GLU A 36 -13.46 -23.04 13.90
C GLU A 36 -13.19 -21.92 14.90
N THR A 37 -13.94 -20.82 14.80
CA THR A 37 -14.01 -19.81 15.85
C THR A 37 -14.64 -20.43 17.09
N GLY A 38 -13.78 -20.95 17.95
CA GLY A 38 -14.15 -21.49 19.25
C GLY A 38 -14.67 -20.40 20.17
N GLU A 39 -15.98 -20.39 20.40
CA GLU A 39 -16.63 -19.64 21.46
C GLU A 39 -16.15 -20.20 22.83
N THR A 40 -15.24 -19.49 23.49
CA THR A 40 -14.91 -19.67 24.92
C THR A 40 -14.94 -18.28 25.55
N GLY A 41 -15.53 -18.00 26.71
CA GLY A 41 -16.23 -18.77 27.74
C GLY A 41 -16.45 -17.78 28.90
N GLU A 42 -17.46 -18.01 29.72
CA GLU A 42 -17.96 -17.13 30.79
C GLU A 42 -16.86 -16.51 31.68
N THR A 43 -16.83 -15.18 31.75
CA THR A 43 -16.03 -14.43 32.73
C THR A 43 -16.80 -14.26 34.04
N ALA A 44 -16.14 -14.63 35.14
CA ALA A 44 -16.66 -14.55 36.49
C ALA A 44 -16.79 -13.09 36.97
N GLU A 45 -17.94 -12.78 37.57
CA GLU A 45 -18.26 -11.53 38.27
C GLU A 45 -17.37 -11.39 39.52
N THR A 46 -16.32 -10.58 39.45
CA THR A 46 -15.63 -10.03 40.62
C THR A 46 -16.14 -8.61 40.88
N GLY A 47 -16.84 -8.44 42.00
CA GLY A 47 -17.46 -7.18 42.39
C GLY A 47 -16.46 -6.04 42.54
N GLU A 48 -16.63 -5.02 41.69
CA GLU A 48 -15.86 -3.80 41.68
C GLU A 48 -16.63 -2.65 42.35
N THR A 49 -15.91 -1.89 43.16
CA THR A 49 -16.35 -0.63 43.74
C THR A 49 -16.71 0.35 42.63
N ALA A 50 -17.95 0.85 42.62
CA ALA A 50 -18.48 1.75 41.62
C ALA A 50 -17.63 3.03 41.47
N GLU A 51 -16.70 3.01 40.52
CA GLU A 51 -16.01 4.18 40.02
C GLU A 51 -16.95 4.87 39.02
N THR A 52 -17.44 6.06 39.37
CA THR A 52 -18.45 6.80 38.59
C THR A 52 -17.86 7.57 37.42
N ALA A 53 -16.65 7.22 36.97
CA ALA A 53 -16.09 7.79 35.76
C ALA A 53 -16.88 7.25 34.55
N PRO A 54 -17.14 8.09 33.52
CA PRO A 54 -17.65 7.57 32.26
C PRO A 54 -16.66 6.52 31.73
N ALA A 55 -17.18 5.43 31.17
CA ALA A 55 -16.34 4.43 30.50
C ALA A 55 -15.45 5.12 29.45
N PRO A 56 -14.19 4.70 29.30
CA PRO A 56 -13.30 5.27 28.30
C PRO A 56 -13.93 5.17 26.89
N PRO A 57 -13.56 6.08 25.98
CA PRO A 57 -14.17 6.16 24.65
C PRO A 57 -13.87 4.96 23.74
N CYS A 58 -12.92 4.09 24.13
CA CYS A 58 -12.56 2.86 23.45
C CYS A 58 -12.01 1.81 24.43
N ASP A 59 -11.71 0.61 23.91
CA ASP A 59 -11.19 -0.53 24.67
C ASP A 59 -9.74 -0.32 25.12
N GLN A 60 -8.93 0.36 24.31
CA GLN A 60 -7.50 0.55 24.54
C GLN A 60 -7.10 2.04 24.47
N PRO A 61 -7.41 2.84 25.49
CA PRO A 61 -7.00 4.24 25.50
C PRO A 61 -5.46 4.35 25.49
N GLU A 62 -4.94 5.33 24.76
CA GLU A 62 -3.51 5.62 24.74
C GLU A 62 -2.94 5.94 26.14
N VAL A 63 -1.64 5.69 26.33
CA VAL A 63 -0.95 5.99 27.60
C VAL A 63 0.25 6.90 27.34
N GLU A 64 0.11 8.14 27.75
CA GLU A 64 1.15 9.16 27.58
C GLU A 64 2.25 9.10 28.66
N PRO A 65 3.54 9.36 28.32
CA PRO A 65 4.05 9.71 26.98
C PRO A 65 4.18 8.50 26.04
N ASN A 66 3.80 8.65 24.76
CA ASN A 66 3.93 7.58 23.73
C ASN A 66 4.63 8.02 22.42
N TYR A 67 5.38 9.13 22.41
CA TYR A 67 5.97 9.78 21.22
C TYR A 67 7.07 9.05 20.43
N ASN A 68 7.45 7.82 20.78
CA ASN A 68 8.47 7.04 20.09
C ASN A 68 8.37 5.54 20.40
N GLU A 69 9.17 4.72 19.70
CA GLU A 69 9.20 3.26 19.86
C GLU A 69 9.43 2.80 21.31
N SER A 70 10.35 3.43 22.04
CA SER A 70 10.68 3.01 23.42
C SER A 70 9.58 3.32 24.44
N THR A 71 8.59 4.11 24.05
CA THR A 71 7.45 4.50 24.87
C THR A 71 6.12 4.15 24.20
N ALA A 72 6.12 3.33 23.15
CA ALA A 72 4.90 3.00 22.42
C ALA A 72 3.86 2.37 23.35
N THR A 73 2.59 2.71 23.16
CA THR A 73 1.48 2.07 23.87
C THR A 73 1.23 0.70 23.23
N PRO A 74 1.37 -0.42 23.97
CA PRO A 74 1.04 -1.73 23.43
C PRO A 74 -0.47 -1.86 23.25
N ILE A 75 -0.88 -2.42 22.12
CA ILE A 75 -2.29 -2.70 21.81
C ILE A 75 -2.44 -4.15 21.38
N GLU A 76 -3.58 -4.74 21.73
CA GLU A 76 -4.07 -6.01 21.19
C GLU A 76 -4.73 -5.74 19.84
N MET A 77 -4.48 -6.61 18.85
CA MET A 77 -5.19 -6.58 17.57
C MET A 77 -6.69 -6.85 17.76
N GLU A 78 -7.52 -6.49 16.78
CA GLU A 78 -8.98 -6.65 16.80
C GLU A 78 -9.75 -5.75 17.78
N TYR A 79 -9.05 -4.85 18.48
CA TYR A 79 -9.64 -3.90 19.41
C TYR A 79 -9.30 -2.47 19.05
N TRP A 80 -10.27 -1.56 19.20
CA TRP A 80 -10.03 -0.14 18.96
C TRP A 80 -9.19 0.47 20.06
N ALA A 81 -8.03 1.00 19.68
CA ALA A 81 -7.29 1.98 20.46
C ALA A 81 -7.77 3.38 20.13
N CYS A 82 -7.61 4.32 21.06
CA CYS A 82 -8.02 5.70 20.85
C CYS A 82 -7.14 6.69 21.60
N GLY A 83 -7.08 7.89 21.05
CA GLY A 83 -6.29 8.97 21.59
C GLY A 83 -6.78 10.34 21.15
N VAL A 84 -6.05 11.35 21.56
CA VAL A 84 -6.26 12.75 21.21
C VAL A 84 -4.89 13.37 20.96
N PHE A 85 -4.69 13.95 19.77
CA PHE A 85 -3.50 14.78 19.56
C PHE A 85 -3.60 16.01 20.47
N MET A 86 -2.87 15.98 21.57
CA MET A 86 -2.91 16.95 22.66
C MET A 86 -1.51 17.17 23.25
N SER A 87 -0.62 17.75 22.47
CA SER A 87 0.69 18.16 22.96
C SER A 87 0.70 19.60 23.51
N ASP A 88 1.44 19.82 24.60
CA ASP A 88 1.93 21.15 24.99
C ASP A 88 3.14 21.60 24.16
N ALA A 89 3.72 20.69 23.38
CA ALA A 89 4.71 20.95 22.34
C ALA A 89 4.06 21.28 20.99
N SER A 90 4.89 21.57 19.98
CA SER A 90 4.41 21.97 18.65
C SER A 90 3.89 20.83 17.77
N VAL A 91 4.17 19.57 18.13
CA VAL A 91 3.76 18.38 17.38
C VAL A 91 3.52 17.27 18.38
N ASP A 92 2.42 16.53 18.19
CA ASP A 92 2.14 15.31 18.92
C ASP A 92 2.36 14.10 18.03
N PHE A 93 2.98 13.06 18.59
CA PHE A 93 3.15 11.79 17.91
C PHE A 93 2.63 10.72 18.84
N ASP A 94 1.69 9.92 18.35
CA ASP A 94 1.19 8.78 19.12
C ASP A 94 1.71 7.52 18.48
N VAL A 95 2.46 6.74 19.27
CA VAL A 95 3.04 5.49 18.81
C VAL A 95 2.39 4.32 19.54
N PHE A 96 1.84 3.40 18.76
CA PHE A 96 1.29 2.14 19.23
C PHE A 96 2.18 0.98 18.77
N SER A 97 2.17 -0.12 19.51
CA SER A 97 2.87 -1.35 19.12
C SER A 97 1.94 -2.55 19.19
N PHE A 98 2.06 -3.46 18.23
CA PHE A 98 1.32 -4.72 18.17
C PHE A 98 2.20 -5.82 17.57
N THR A 99 1.82 -7.08 17.75
CA THR A 99 2.56 -8.23 17.23
C THR A 99 1.68 -9.00 16.25
N VAL A 100 2.25 -9.43 15.13
CA VAL A 100 1.65 -10.36 14.18
C VAL A 100 2.34 -11.71 14.37
N ASP A 101 1.59 -12.74 14.72
CA ASP A 101 2.17 -14.04 15.10
C ASP A 101 2.38 -15.00 13.91
N THR A 102 1.66 -14.78 12.80
CA THR A 102 1.69 -15.63 11.61
C THR A 102 1.61 -14.80 10.32
N PRO A 103 2.06 -15.33 9.17
CA PRO A 103 1.88 -14.65 7.89
C PRO A 103 0.39 -14.34 7.64
N ALA A 104 0.07 -13.08 7.36
CA ALA A 104 -1.31 -12.62 7.20
C ALA A 104 -1.37 -11.32 6.39
N TRP A 105 -2.56 -10.98 5.91
CA TRP A 105 -2.85 -9.61 5.51
C TRP A 105 -3.26 -8.83 6.75
N ILE A 106 -2.68 -7.65 6.94
CA ILE A 106 -2.99 -6.79 8.08
C ILE A 106 -3.70 -5.54 7.57
N GLU A 107 -4.90 -5.31 8.08
CA GLU A 107 -5.65 -4.07 7.93
C GLU A 107 -5.31 -3.14 9.09
N ILE A 108 -4.94 -1.89 8.78
CA ILE A 108 -4.80 -0.83 9.76
C ILE A 108 -5.75 0.30 9.37
N ASN A 109 -6.73 0.52 10.24
CA ASN A 109 -7.81 1.46 10.03
C ASN A 109 -7.74 2.57 11.09
N VAL A 110 -7.60 3.82 10.64
CA VAL A 110 -7.74 5.00 11.48
C VAL A 110 -9.11 5.61 11.21
N ASP A 111 -9.79 6.07 12.25
CA ASP A 111 -11.07 6.77 12.12
C ASP A 111 -11.05 8.04 12.96
N ALA A 112 -11.15 9.18 12.29
CA ALA A 112 -11.13 10.50 12.89
C ALA A 112 -12.07 11.47 12.15
N VAL A 113 -11.75 11.82 10.91
CA VAL A 113 -12.50 12.77 10.07
C VAL A 113 -13.94 12.30 9.89
N GLU A 114 -14.17 11.01 9.63
CA GLU A 114 -15.52 10.46 9.42
C GLU A 114 -16.40 10.56 10.67
N ARG A 115 -15.81 10.59 11.86
CA ARG A 115 -16.50 10.83 13.13
C ARG A 115 -16.70 12.31 13.46
N GLY A 116 -16.22 13.21 12.62
CA GLY A 116 -16.27 14.64 12.83
C GLY A 116 -15.17 15.19 13.74
N SER A 117 -14.06 14.45 13.91
CA SER A 117 -12.86 14.97 14.56
C SER A 117 -12.28 16.15 13.76
N ALA A 118 -11.60 17.06 14.47
CA ALA A 118 -10.81 18.11 13.84
C ALA A 118 -9.46 17.58 13.30
N ALA A 119 -9.06 16.37 13.72
CA ALA A 119 -7.81 15.76 13.29
C ALA A 119 -7.82 15.40 11.80
N ASN A 120 -6.67 15.56 11.15
CA ASN A 120 -6.36 15.02 9.83
C ASN A 120 -5.16 14.07 9.97
N PRO A 121 -5.37 12.86 10.49
CA PRO A 121 -4.27 11.96 10.83
C PRO A 121 -3.45 11.55 9.61
N VAL A 122 -2.15 11.38 9.80
CA VAL A 122 -1.23 10.69 8.90
C VAL A 122 -0.68 9.48 9.63
N MET A 123 -0.68 8.34 8.96
CA MET A 123 -0.22 7.08 9.51
C MET A 123 1.07 6.63 8.85
N THR A 124 1.99 6.11 9.66
CA THR A 124 3.12 5.30 9.20
C THR A 124 3.15 4.02 10.01
N ILE A 125 3.36 2.89 9.35
CA ILE A 125 3.65 1.61 10.01
C ILE A 125 5.11 1.23 9.74
N GLU A 126 5.73 0.61 10.73
CA GLU A 126 7.11 0.15 10.66
C GLU A 126 7.25 -1.17 11.43
N SER A 127 7.83 -2.18 10.80
CA SER A 127 8.14 -3.46 11.45
C SER A 127 9.54 -3.47 12.06
N SER A 128 9.79 -4.37 13.01
CA SER A 128 11.11 -4.55 13.61
C SER A 128 12.20 -4.96 12.60
N ARG A 129 11.80 -5.51 11.44
CA ARG A 129 12.68 -5.85 10.31
C ARG A 129 12.90 -4.71 9.31
N GLY A 130 12.24 -3.56 9.50
CA GLY A 130 12.41 -2.36 8.67
C GLY A 130 11.49 -2.28 7.44
N LEU A 131 10.46 -3.13 7.35
CA LEU A 131 9.35 -2.91 6.42
C LEU A 131 8.53 -1.72 6.88
N ALA A 132 8.12 -0.87 5.94
CA ALA A 132 7.35 0.31 6.27
C ALA A 132 6.39 0.70 5.14
N ALA A 133 5.26 1.27 5.55
CA ALA A 133 4.28 1.91 4.68
C ALA A 133 3.73 3.15 5.36
N ALA A 134 3.15 4.06 4.56
CA ALA A 134 2.49 5.24 5.07
C ALA A 134 1.20 5.49 4.29
N SER A 135 0.23 6.08 4.97
CA SER A 135 -1.05 6.48 4.39
C SER A 135 -1.47 7.81 5.00
N GLU A 136 -1.89 8.74 4.15
CA GLU A 136 -2.47 10.02 4.56
C GLU A 136 -4.00 10.01 4.44
N ARG A 137 -4.57 9.01 3.75
CA ARG A 137 -5.99 8.86 3.48
C ARG A 137 -6.30 7.46 2.95
N GLY A 138 -7.55 7.03 3.08
CA GLY A 138 -8.04 5.81 2.50
C GLY A 138 -8.63 5.97 1.10
N PRO A 139 -9.16 4.87 0.52
CA PRO A 139 -9.86 4.88 -0.76
C PRO A 139 -11.02 5.89 -0.81
N ASP A 140 -11.86 5.86 0.23
CA ASP A 140 -13.16 6.54 0.27
C ASP A 140 -13.24 7.65 1.33
N SER A 141 -12.14 7.90 2.04
CA SER A 141 -12.09 8.80 3.20
C SER A 141 -10.77 9.57 3.26
N ASN A 142 -10.75 10.68 4.01
CA ASN A 142 -9.51 11.34 4.41
C ASN A 142 -8.84 10.66 5.62
N ASP A 143 -9.48 9.67 6.21
CA ASP A 143 -8.87 8.89 7.28
C ASP A 143 -7.89 7.85 6.70
N PRO A 144 -6.66 7.73 7.24
CA PRO A 144 -5.68 6.74 6.79
C PRO A 144 -6.19 5.31 6.85
N TYR A 145 -5.94 4.59 5.77
CA TYR A 145 -6.22 3.18 5.64
C TYR A 145 -5.03 2.48 4.99
N LEU A 146 -4.68 1.31 5.51
CA LEU A 146 -3.68 0.42 4.92
C LEU A 146 -4.18 -1.02 4.99
N LEU A 147 -3.94 -1.76 3.92
CA LEU A 147 -4.04 -3.21 3.88
C LEU A 147 -2.73 -3.72 3.29
N VAL A 148 -1.93 -4.42 4.11
CA VAL A 148 -0.56 -4.81 3.75
C VAL A 148 -0.32 -6.30 3.93
N PRO A 149 0.47 -6.93 3.03
CA PRO A 149 0.92 -8.29 3.22
C PRO A 149 2.02 -8.33 4.30
N VAL A 150 1.86 -9.21 5.29
CA VAL A 150 2.87 -9.50 6.32
C VAL A 150 3.33 -10.95 6.14
N PRO A 151 4.52 -11.19 5.56
CA PRO A 151 4.94 -12.54 5.15
C PRO A 151 5.37 -13.45 6.30
N GLU A 152 5.65 -12.90 7.47
CA GLU A 152 6.19 -13.64 8.62
C GLU A 152 5.82 -12.92 9.91
N ALA A 153 5.88 -13.64 11.03
CA ALA A 153 5.68 -13.06 12.35
C ALA A 153 6.64 -11.90 12.62
N ASP A 154 6.13 -10.81 13.18
CA ASP A 154 6.91 -9.59 13.42
C ASP A 154 6.23 -8.66 14.45
N ASP A 155 7.04 -7.79 15.05
CA ASP A 155 6.57 -6.70 15.89
C ASP A 155 6.44 -5.43 15.05
N TRP A 156 5.33 -4.73 15.19
CA TRP A 156 4.98 -3.57 14.39
C TRP A 156 4.72 -2.35 15.27
N LEU A 157 5.08 -1.19 14.73
CA LEU A 157 4.73 0.12 15.25
C LEU A 157 3.73 0.78 14.32
N ILE A 158 2.72 1.42 14.89
CA ILE A 158 1.87 2.41 14.22
C ILE A 158 2.27 3.76 14.78
N ARG A 159 2.59 4.71 13.91
CA ARG A 159 2.86 6.11 14.26
C ARG A 159 1.78 6.99 13.65
N LEU A 160 1.10 7.76 14.49
CA LEU A 160 0.09 8.73 14.10
C LEU A 160 0.56 10.14 14.44
N THR A 161 0.19 11.09 13.59
CA THR A 161 0.34 12.54 13.82
C THR A 161 -0.74 13.27 13.04
N ASP A 162 -1.12 14.47 13.48
CA ASP A 162 -1.95 15.35 12.67
C ASP A 162 -1.13 15.97 11.51
N ALA A 163 -1.64 15.90 10.28
CA ALA A 163 -0.99 16.43 9.07
C ALA A 163 -0.69 17.94 9.15
N TYR A 164 -1.52 18.68 9.89
CA TYR A 164 -1.43 20.12 10.08
C TYR A 164 -0.85 20.50 11.44
N GLN A 165 -0.33 19.53 12.20
CA GLN A 165 0.16 19.71 13.56
C GLN A 165 -0.91 20.32 14.49
N GLY A 166 -2.17 19.98 14.23
CA GLY A 166 -3.29 20.31 15.09
C GLY A 166 -3.17 19.63 16.45
N SER A 167 -3.53 20.36 17.50
CA SER A 167 -3.54 19.87 18.88
C SER A 167 -4.68 20.54 19.64
N SER A 168 -5.67 19.75 20.06
CA SER A 168 -6.75 20.15 20.96
C SER A 168 -7.58 18.94 21.38
N GLU A 169 -8.45 19.11 22.37
CA GLU A 169 -9.44 18.11 22.79
C GLU A 169 -10.39 17.63 21.67
N GLU A 170 -10.45 18.35 20.54
CA GLU A 170 -11.27 18.01 19.37
C GLU A 170 -10.49 17.18 18.31
N HIS A 171 -9.18 16.99 18.47
CA HIS A 171 -8.34 16.19 17.57
C HIS A 171 -8.28 14.73 18.02
N THR A 172 -9.46 14.14 18.21
CA THR A 172 -9.63 12.75 18.64
C THR A 172 -9.42 11.78 17.47
N TYR A 173 -8.96 10.57 17.74
CA TYR A 173 -8.91 9.50 16.75
C TYR A 173 -9.13 8.14 17.42
N ARG A 174 -9.42 7.13 16.61
CA ARG A 174 -9.27 5.72 16.98
C ARG A 174 -8.51 4.97 15.90
N VAL A 175 -7.77 3.95 16.29
CA VAL A 175 -6.98 3.09 15.40
C VAL A 175 -7.18 1.63 15.76
N MET A 176 -7.17 0.77 14.76
CA MET A 176 -7.25 -0.68 14.94
C MET A 176 -6.33 -1.36 13.93
N ALA A 177 -5.53 -2.30 14.41
CA ALA A 177 -4.85 -3.28 13.58
C ALA A 177 -5.64 -4.60 13.65
N SER A 178 -5.93 -5.19 12.50
CA SER A 178 -6.70 -6.44 12.41
C SER A 178 -6.07 -7.38 11.40
N GLU A 179 -6.21 -8.68 11.61
CA GLU A 179 -5.99 -9.65 10.55
C GLU A 179 -7.12 -9.54 9.53
N ALA A 180 -6.75 -9.55 8.26
CA ALA A 180 -7.65 -9.43 7.14
C ALA A 180 -7.50 -10.60 6.17
N LYS A 181 -8.51 -10.77 5.33
CA LYS A 181 -8.36 -11.59 4.13
C LYS A 181 -7.55 -10.83 3.10
N ALA A 182 -7.03 -11.56 2.13
CA ALA A 182 -6.46 -10.91 0.98
C ALA A 182 -7.52 -10.00 0.29
N PRO A 183 -7.11 -8.82 -0.20
CA PRO A 183 -8.04 -7.81 -0.72
C PRO A 183 -8.81 -8.26 -1.95
N VAL A 184 -8.17 -9.10 -2.76
CA VAL A 184 -8.61 -9.49 -4.08
C VAL A 184 -8.21 -10.94 -4.32
N GLU A 185 -8.93 -11.60 -5.22
CA GLU A 185 -8.54 -12.92 -5.72
C GLU A 185 -7.62 -12.75 -6.93
N TRP A 186 -6.58 -13.56 -7.04
CA TRP A 186 -5.67 -13.54 -8.19
C TRP A 186 -5.57 -14.93 -8.82
N THR A 187 -5.21 -14.95 -10.10
CA THR A 187 -4.98 -16.20 -10.83
C THR A 187 -3.50 -16.53 -10.92
N GLU A 188 -2.64 -15.52 -10.89
CA GLU A 188 -1.19 -15.65 -11.04
C GLU A 188 -0.49 -14.66 -10.08
N VAL A 189 0.73 -14.99 -9.70
CA VAL A 189 1.64 -14.07 -9.00
C VAL A 189 2.66 -13.57 -10.02
N GLU A 190 3.18 -12.36 -9.81
CA GLU A 190 4.27 -11.86 -10.62
C GLU A 190 5.47 -12.84 -10.61
N VAL A 191 6.14 -12.95 -11.76
CA VAL A 191 7.37 -13.74 -11.86
C VAL A 191 8.54 -12.94 -11.29
N ALA A 192 9.58 -13.59 -10.79
CA ALA A 192 10.80 -12.84 -10.45
C ALA A 192 11.52 -12.36 -11.74
N ASP A 193 12.27 -11.26 -11.63
CA ASP A 193 13.15 -10.72 -12.67
C ASP A 193 12.42 -10.28 -13.97
N HIS A 194 11.55 -9.27 -13.89
CA HIS A 194 10.82 -8.67 -15.03
C HIS A 194 11.04 -7.14 -15.11
N ASP A 195 12.21 -6.69 -14.66
CA ASP A 195 12.62 -5.27 -14.59
C ASP A 195 12.96 -4.68 -15.97
N GLU A 196 13.10 -5.54 -16.98
CA GLU A 196 13.44 -5.20 -18.36
C GLU A 196 12.31 -5.57 -19.33
N ILE A 197 12.10 -4.75 -20.37
CA ILE A 197 11.04 -4.98 -21.36
C ILE A 197 11.18 -6.32 -22.11
N THR A 198 12.40 -6.85 -22.22
CA THR A 198 12.68 -8.16 -22.83
C THR A 198 12.37 -9.34 -21.92
N GLU A 199 12.15 -9.08 -20.63
CA GLU A 199 11.82 -10.04 -19.59
C GLU A 199 10.36 -9.88 -19.12
N ALA A 200 9.58 -9.07 -19.85
CA ALA A 200 8.19 -8.78 -19.53
C ALA A 200 7.35 -10.06 -19.36
N GLN A 201 6.60 -10.12 -18.26
CA GLN A 201 5.69 -11.22 -17.98
C GLN A 201 4.50 -11.19 -18.94
N GLU A 202 4.25 -12.30 -19.63
CA GLU A 202 3.06 -12.42 -20.48
C GLU A 202 1.80 -12.41 -19.61
N ILE A 203 0.85 -11.54 -19.96
CA ILE A 203 -0.51 -11.52 -19.42
C ILE A 203 -1.49 -11.89 -20.54
N THR A 204 -2.52 -12.67 -20.21
CA THR A 204 -3.63 -12.97 -21.13
C THR A 204 -4.94 -12.44 -20.59
N GLU A 205 -5.94 -12.29 -21.46
CA GLU A 205 -7.27 -11.83 -21.05
C GLU A 205 -7.85 -12.66 -19.89
N GLY A 206 -8.36 -11.96 -18.87
CA GLY A 206 -8.97 -12.57 -17.69
C GLY A 206 -7.99 -13.07 -16.63
N MET A 207 -6.67 -12.98 -16.88
CA MET A 207 -5.69 -13.14 -15.80
C MET A 207 -5.75 -11.94 -14.85
N VAL A 208 -5.63 -12.23 -13.57
CA VAL A 208 -5.41 -11.25 -12.51
C VAL A 208 -4.05 -11.58 -11.90
N ILE A 209 -3.07 -10.70 -12.13
CA ILE A 209 -1.72 -10.85 -11.60
C ILE A 209 -1.63 -10.07 -10.31
N LEU A 210 -1.26 -10.72 -9.21
CA LEU A 210 -0.86 -10.05 -7.97
C LEU A 210 0.64 -9.80 -8.00
N GLY A 211 1.03 -8.54 -7.82
CA GLY A 211 2.43 -8.11 -7.83
C GLY A 211 2.80 -7.18 -6.67
N THR A 212 4.09 -6.91 -6.53
CA THR A 212 4.70 -6.10 -5.48
C THR A 212 5.74 -5.13 -6.08
N LEU A 213 6.05 -4.06 -5.34
CA LEU A 213 7.10 -3.12 -5.73
C LEU A 213 8.10 -2.93 -4.58
N ASP A 214 9.25 -3.56 -4.71
CA ASP A 214 10.22 -3.80 -3.64
C ASP A 214 11.28 -2.71 -3.54
N SER A 215 11.30 -1.76 -4.48
CA SER A 215 12.13 -0.57 -4.36
C SER A 215 11.60 0.65 -5.10
N ALA A 216 12.12 1.81 -4.74
CA ALA A 216 11.92 3.06 -5.48
C ALA A 216 12.55 3.07 -6.89
N THR A 217 13.15 1.97 -7.32
CA THR A 217 13.69 1.78 -8.67
C THR A 217 13.11 0.56 -9.36
N ASP A 218 12.17 -0.10 -8.69
CA ASP A 218 11.52 -1.30 -9.17
C ASP A 218 10.49 -0.95 -10.24
N PHE A 219 10.44 -1.79 -11.27
CA PHE A 219 9.54 -1.63 -12.40
C PHE A 219 9.11 -2.99 -12.90
N ASP A 220 7.80 -3.15 -13.06
CA ASP A 220 7.26 -4.42 -13.52
C ASP A 220 6.87 -4.31 -14.98
N TRP A 221 7.50 -5.11 -15.83
CA TRP A 221 7.13 -5.19 -17.23
C TRP A 221 6.15 -6.33 -17.49
N TYR A 222 5.12 -6.02 -18.25
CA TYR A 222 4.10 -6.96 -18.72
C TYR A 222 3.95 -6.89 -20.22
N TYR A 223 3.68 -8.04 -20.85
CA TYR A 223 3.48 -8.17 -22.29
C TYR A 223 2.08 -8.71 -22.57
N PHE A 224 1.36 -8.06 -23.48
CA PHE A 224 0.05 -8.48 -23.95
C PHE A 224 0.00 -8.43 -25.47
N ARG A 225 -0.47 -9.52 -26.08
CA ARG A 225 -0.75 -9.54 -27.52
C ARG A 225 -2.25 -9.32 -27.75
N THR A 226 -2.60 -8.26 -28.47
CA THR A 226 -4.00 -7.99 -28.78
C THR A 226 -4.55 -9.05 -29.73
N PRO A 227 -5.83 -9.47 -29.56
CA PRO A 227 -6.41 -10.47 -30.44
C PRO A 227 -6.55 -9.91 -31.88
N PRO A 228 -6.71 -10.79 -32.89
CA PRO A 228 -6.94 -10.34 -34.25
C PRO A 228 -8.23 -9.52 -34.39
N GLY A 229 -8.18 -8.47 -35.21
CA GLY A 229 -9.31 -7.58 -35.45
C GLY A 229 -9.38 -6.40 -34.49
N LYS A 230 -10.30 -5.47 -34.76
CA LYS A 230 -10.44 -4.26 -33.94
C LYS A 230 -11.03 -4.59 -32.59
N SER A 231 -10.40 -4.09 -31.55
CA SER A 231 -10.88 -4.24 -30.18
C SER A 231 -10.61 -2.98 -29.36
N GLU A 232 -11.33 -2.85 -28.26
CA GLU A 232 -10.97 -1.98 -27.15
C GLU A 232 -10.32 -2.83 -26.07
N VAL A 233 -9.11 -2.45 -25.65
CA VAL A 233 -8.37 -3.12 -24.58
C VAL A 233 -8.39 -2.22 -23.37
N THR A 234 -8.82 -2.78 -22.24
CA THR A 234 -8.72 -2.15 -20.92
C THR A 234 -7.65 -2.85 -20.11
N VAL A 235 -6.75 -2.05 -19.54
CA VAL A 235 -5.74 -2.49 -18.57
C VAL A 235 -6.05 -1.79 -17.27
N ASP A 236 -6.38 -2.57 -16.25
CA ASP A 236 -6.75 -2.08 -14.93
C ASP A 236 -5.67 -2.46 -13.92
N VAL A 237 -5.29 -1.49 -13.09
CA VAL A 237 -4.43 -1.71 -11.94
C VAL A 237 -5.28 -1.40 -10.73
N ASP A 238 -5.32 -2.31 -9.77
CA ASP A 238 -5.99 -2.11 -8.50
C ASP A 238 -4.92 -2.11 -7.39
N ALA A 239 -4.86 -1.04 -6.60
CA ALA A 239 -3.90 -0.92 -5.51
C ALA A 239 -4.47 -0.07 -4.38
N HIS A 240 -4.37 1.26 -4.49
CA HIS A 240 -4.81 2.21 -3.47
C HIS A 240 -6.29 2.03 -3.14
N SER A 241 -7.15 1.76 -4.13
CA SER A 241 -8.58 1.52 -3.93
C SER A 241 -8.89 0.35 -3.01
N TYR A 242 -7.95 -0.59 -2.85
CA TYR A 242 -8.04 -1.73 -1.94
C TYR A 242 -7.10 -1.61 -0.74
N GLY A 243 -6.56 -0.42 -0.46
CA GLY A 243 -5.72 -0.15 0.71
C GLY A 243 -4.24 -0.40 0.54
N SER A 244 -3.76 -0.73 -0.67
CA SER A 244 -2.33 -0.70 -0.94
C SER A 244 -1.78 0.70 -0.67
N PRO A 245 -0.59 0.84 -0.06
CA PRO A 245 0.07 2.14 0.06
C PRO A 245 0.64 2.64 -1.28
N LEU A 246 0.53 1.84 -2.34
CA LEU A 246 1.04 2.15 -3.67
C LEU A 246 0.14 3.17 -4.39
N LEU A 247 0.73 4.29 -4.77
CA LEU A 247 0.23 5.14 -5.84
C LEU A 247 1.00 4.82 -7.12
N SER A 248 0.40 4.03 -8.00
CA SER A 248 1.08 3.48 -9.18
C SER A 248 0.98 4.40 -10.40
N ARG A 249 1.85 4.12 -11.37
CA ARG A 249 1.86 4.71 -12.72
C ARG A 249 1.96 3.59 -13.73
N LEU A 250 1.03 3.55 -14.65
CA LEU A 250 1.00 2.62 -15.77
C LEU A 250 1.48 3.32 -17.04
N GLN A 251 2.45 2.73 -17.73
CA GLN A 251 2.99 3.25 -19.00
C GLN A 251 2.86 2.21 -20.10
N LEU A 252 2.55 2.66 -21.33
CA LEU A 252 2.47 1.80 -22.52
C LEU A 252 3.64 2.06 -23.45
N TYR A 253 4.23 0.98 -23.95
CA TYR A 253 5.31 0.95 -24.91
C TYR A 253 5.02 -0.02 -26.06
N TYR A 254 5.61 0.27 -27.22
CA TYR A 254 5.77 -0.68 -28.32
C TYR A 254 7.25 -0.95 -28.56
N LEU A 255 7.57 -2.13 -29.08
CA LEU A 255 8.87 -2.41 -29.67
C LEU A 255 8.82 -2.19 -31.17
N GLU A 256 9.72 -1.36 -31.68
CA GLU A 256 9.88 -1.11 -33.12
C GLU A 256 11.34 -1.36 -33.52
N GLN A 257 11.57 -1.86 -34.74
CA GLN A 257 12.93 -1.87 -35.29
C GLN A 257 13.27 -0.48 -35.85
N ASP A 258 14.46 0.03 -35.48
CA ASP A 258 14.99 1.26 -36.05
C ASP A 258 15.58 1.05 -37.46
N SER A 259 16.23 2.08 -38.00
CA SER A 259 16.82 2.01 -39.36
C SER A 259 17.96 1.01 -39.49
N ASP A 260 18.57 0.62 -38.38
CA ASP A 260 19.69 -0.31 -38.33
C ASP A 260 19.21 -1.75 -38.02
N GLY A 261 17.90 -1.93 -37.79
CA GLY A 261 17.28 -3.21 -37.47
C GLY A 261 17.31 -3.55 -35.98
N GLU A 262 17.74 -2.62 -35.13
CA GLU A 262 17.77 -2.79 -33.69
C GLU A 262 16.39 -2.51 -33.10
N TRP A 263 15.96 -3.33 -32.15
CA TRP A 263 14.70 -3.12 -31.45
C TRP A 263 14.83 -1.97 -30.46
N VAL A 264 13.91 -1.01 -30.52
CA VAL A 264 13.87 0.15 -29.65
C VAL A 264 12.50 0.30 -28.99
N GLU A 265 12.52 0.72 -27.73
CA GLU A 265 11.33 1.05 -26.96
C GLU A 265 10.70 2.36 -27.45
N ARG A 266 9.41 2.32 -27.75
CA ARG A 266 8.61 3.48 -28.15
C ARG A 266 7.53 3.75 -27.14
N TYR A 267 7.79 4.70 -26.25
CA TYR A 267 6.81 5.22 -25.31
C TYR A 267 5.57 5.77 -26.04
N GLN A 268 4.38 5.35 -25.59
CA GLN A 268 3.09 5.76 -26.15
C GLN A 268 2.28 6.61 -25.18
N ALA A 269 2.17 6.17 -23.93
CA ALA A 269 1.27 6.77 -22.96
C ALA A 269 1.69 6.53 -21.51
N THR A 270 1.21 7.38 -20.62
CA THR A 270 1.29 7.24 -19.16
C THR A 270 -0.08 7.57 -18.58
N ILE A 271 -0.51 6.81 -17.58
CA ILE A 271 -1.74 6.98 -16.84
C ILE A 271 -1.39 6.81 -15.36
N ASP A 272 -1.85 7.75 -14.53
CA ASP A 272 -1.56 7.79 -13.09
C ASP A 272 -2.84 7.66 -12.23
N GLU A 273 -4.01 7.68 -12.86
CA GLU A 273 -5.34 7.65 -12.23
C GLU A 273 -6.36 7.17 -13.26
N SER A 274 -7.50 6.66 -12.80
CA SER A 274 -8.55 6.21 -13.70
C SER A 274 -9.26 7.39 -14.38
N PRO A 275 -9.49 7.37 -15.70
CA PRO A 275 -10.16 8.46 -16.41
C PRO A 275 -11.67 8.56 -16.12
N ASP A 276 -12.27 7.52 -15.52
CA ASP A 276 -13.72 7.41 -15.31
C ASP A 276 -14.14 7.45 -13.82
N SER A 277 -13.20 7.65 -12.90
CA SER A 277 -13.48 7.70 -11.45
C SER A 277 -12.55 8.66 -10.70
N SER A 278 -12.75 8.80 -9.39
CA SER A 278 -11.80 9.48 -8.49
C SER A 278 -10.72 8.54 -7.94
N SER A 279 -10.64 7.31 -8.45
CA SER A 279 -9.60 6.35 -8.05
C SER A 279 -8.23 6.88 -8.42
N LEU A 280 -7.29 6.74 -7.48
CA LEU A 280 -5.88 7.00 -7.73
C LEU A 280 -5.19 5.85 -8.47
N ASP A 281 -5.89 4.75 -8.71
CA ASP A 281 -5.33 3.63 -9.43
C ASP A 281 -5.48 3.84 -10.95
N PRO A 282 -4.42 3.55 -11.73
CA PRO A 282 -4.41 3.82 -13.16
C PRO A 282 -5.22 2.79 -13.94
N LYS A 283 -6.14 3.29 -14.78
CA LYS A 283 -6.90 2.48 -15.74
C LYS A 283 -6.69 2.99 -17.15
N MET A 284 -6.18 2.15 -18.04
CA MET A 284 -5.90 2.49 -19.43
C MET A 284 -6.91 1.84 -20.36
N ILE A 285 -7.58 2.65 -21.19
CA ILE A 285 -8.49 2.17 -22.25
C ILE A 285 -7.94 2.61 -23.60
N ARG A 286 -7.74 1.66 -24.52
CA ARG A 286 -7.11 1.90 -25.83
C ARG A 286 -7.72 1.02 -26.92
N SER A 287 -7.97 1.60 -28.09
CA SER A 287 -8.31 0.82 -29.28
C SER A 287 -7.07 0.14 -29.86
N SER A 288 -7.22 -1.11 -30.29
CA SER A 288 -6.24 -1.86 -31.07
C SER A 288 -6.80 -2.14 -32.47
N GLU A 289 -5.93 -2.14 -33.48
CA GLU A 289 -6.28 -2.64 -34.82
C GLU A 289 -6.12 -4.17 -34.93
N GLY A 290 -5.65 -4.81 -33.85
CA GLY A 290 -5.47 -6.25 -33.69
C GLY A 290 -4.09 -6.76 -34.07
N ASP A 291 -3.71 -7.92 -33.52
CA ASP A 291 -2.40 -8.56 -33.72
C ASP A 291 -1.19 -7.68 -33.31
N GLU A 292 -1.39 -6.77 -32.36
CA GLU A 292 -0.38 -5.84 -31.85
C GLU A 292 0.30 -6.40 -30.59
N ASP A 293 1.58 -6.05 -30.40
CA ASP A 293 2.37 -6.43 -29.24
C ASP A 293 2.50 -5.21 -28.31
N TRP A 294 1.85 -5.25 -27.15
CA TRP A 294 1.82 -4.18 -26.16
C TRP A 294 2.70 -4.52 -24.97
N TYR A 295 3.49 -3.55 -24.51
CA TYR A 295 4.33 -3.69 -23.33
C TYR A 295 3.91 -2.65 -22.30
N PHE A 296 3.51 -3.11 -21.12
CA PHE A 296 3.17 -2.25 -20.01
C PHE A 296 4.32 -2.19 -19.03
N LYS A 297 4.61 -0.99 -18.54
CA LYS A 297 5.52 -0.77 -17.44
C LYS A 297 4.74 -0.22 -16.27
N LEU A 298 4.65 -0.98 -15.19
CA LEU A 298 4.09 -0.54 -13.93
C LEU A 298 5.22 -0.11 -12.99
N ARG A 299 4.95 0.93 -12.20
CA ARG A 299 5.92 1.48 -11.25
C ARG A 299 5.22 2.33 -10.21
N TYR A 300 5.87 2.56 -9.08
CA TYR A 300 5.43 3.61 -8.17
C TYR A 300 5.61 5.00 -8.81
N ARG A 301 4.77 5.94 -8.38
CA ARG A 301 4.85 7.35 -8.76
C ARG A 301 6.08 8.04 -8.12
N PRO A 302 7.03 8.54 -8.92
CA PRO A 302 8.28 9.10 -8.40
C PRO A 302 8.12 10.42 -7.62
N ASP A 303 6.95 11.05 -7.69
CA ASP A 303 6.58 12.22 -6.89
C ASP A 303 6.11 11.86 -5.46
N GLN A 304 6.00 10.57 -5.15
CA GLN A 304 5.53 10.05 -3.87
C GLN A 304 6.67 9.42 -3.05
N ARG A 305 6.46 9.29 -1.75
CA ARG A 305 7.42 8.59 -0.86
C ARG A 305 7.24 7.09 -1.03
N TYR A 306 8.33 6.41 -1.38
CA TYR A 306 8.38 4.96 -1.49
C TYR A 306 8.17 4.24 -0.14
N GLY A 307 7.53 3.05 -0.17
CA GLY A 307 7.37 2.13 0.95
C GLY A 307 7.54 0.67 0.51
N ALA A 308 7.98 -0.20 1.42
CA ALA A 308 8.40 -1.59 1.14
C ALA A 308 7.25 -2.63 1.18
N LEU A 309 6.00 -2.15 1.20
CA LEU A 309 4.80 -2.99 1.30
C LEU A 309 3.80 -2.65 0.17
N TYR A 310 4.34 -2.20 -0.96
CA TYR A 310 3.55 -1.90 -2.14
C TYR A 310 3.14 -3.19 -2.81
N TRP A 311 1.84 -3.31 -3.06
CA TRP A 311 1.26 -4.41 -3.82
C TRP A 311 0.21 -3.86 -4.79
N TYR A 312 -0.12 -4.62 -5.82
CA TYR A 312 -1.18 -4.30 -6.77
C TYR A 312 -1.73 -5.57 -7.40
N THR A 313 -2.92 -5.47 -8.01
CA THR A 313 -3.31 -6.40 -9.06
C THR A 313 -3.35 -5.74 -10.43
N LEU A 314 -3.01 -6.49 -11.47
CA LEU A 314 -3.08 -6.08 -12.88
C LEU A 314 -4.02 -7.01 -13.63
N THR A 315 -4.97 -6.44 -14.36
CA THR A 315 -5.92 -7.16 -15.20
C THR A 315 -5.95 -6.58 -16.62
N VAL A 316 -6.11 -7.45 -17.63
CA VAL A 316 -6.41 -7.04 -19.00
C VAL A 316 -7.73 -7.65 -19.47
N SER A 317 -8.60 -6.83 -20.05
CA SER A 317 -9.86 -7.24 -20.66
C SER A 317 -10.00 -6.69 -22.08
N VAL A 318 -10.63 -7.44 -22.97
CA VAL A 318 -10.81 -7.05 -24.37
C VAL A 318 -12.30 -7.04 -24.76
N GLU A 319 -12.73 -5.97 -25.41
CA GLU A 319 -14.05 -5.86 -26.02
C GLU A 319 -13.91 -5.77 -27.55
N GLU A 320 -14.50 -6.71 -28.28
CA GLU A 320 -14.49 -6.67 -29.74
C GLU A 320 -15.35 -5.50 -30.27
N VAL A 321 -14.80 -4.71 -31.19
CA VAL A 321 -15.55 -3.61 -31.81
C VAL A 321 -16.22 -4.13 -33.08
N THR A 322 -17.54 -4.34 -33.03
CA THR A 322 -18.32 -4.69 -34.23
C THR A 322 -18.50 -3.47 -35.13
N GLU A 323 -18.01 -3.53 -36.38
CA GLU A 323 -18.30 -2.49 -37.38
C GLU A 323 -19.81 -2.52 -37.72
N GLU A 324 -20.54 -1.44 -37.41
CA GLU A 324 -21.93 -1.22 -37.84
C GLU A 324 -22.04 -0.85 -39.34
#